data_AF-A0A1I2ZF41-F1
#
_entry.id   AF-A0A1I2ZF41-F1
#
_cell.length_a   1.000
_cell.length_b   1.000
_cell.length_c   1.000
_cell.angle_alpha   90.00
_cell.angle_beta   90.00
_cell.angle_gamma   90.00
#
_symmetry.space_group_name_H-M   'P 1'
#
loop_
_entity.id
_entity.type
_entity.pdbx_description
1 polymer ?
#
loop_
_entity_poly.entity_id
_entity_poly.type
_entity_poly.pdbx_seq_one_letter_code
_entity_poly.pdbx_strand_id
1 'polypeptide(L)' 'MMNPDYRDAIVQNLKDAGCSAGIIENFLRYFDENQKEKQLELLEIHRNQLLTQIHKEEKKISCLDYLIYQIKK' A
#
# COMPACT_ATOMS: atom_id res chain seq x y z
N MET A 1 -17.31 9.66 -22.20
CA MET A 1 -15.83 9.64 -22.26
C MET A 1 -15.32 10.02 -20.88
N MET A 2 -14.31 9.30 -20.36
CA MET A 2 -13.74 9.58 -19.05
C MET A 2 -12.90 10.86 -19.10
N ASN A 3 -13.00 11.72 -18.08
CA ASN A 3 -12.16 12.90 -17.96
C ASN A 3 -10.69 12.44 -17.70
N PRO A 4 -9.70 12.82 -18.54
CA PRO A 4 -8.29 12.49 -18.33
C PRO A 4 -7.79 12.80 -16.92
N ASP A 5 -8.25 13.93 -16.35
CA ASP A 5 -7.87 14.39 -15.01
C ASP A 5 -8.23 13.37 -13.92
N TYR A 6 -9.29 12.59 -14.11
CA TYR A 6 -9.74 11.60 -13.14
C TYR A 6 -8.86 10.34 -13.13
N ARG A 7 -8.40 9.89 -14.32
CA ARG A 7 -7.51 8.72 -14.41
C ARG A 7 -6.14 9.06 -13.82
N ASP A 8 -5.64 10.26 -14.09
CA ASP A 8 -4.38 10.73 -13.53
C ASP A 8 -4.45 10.88 -12.01
N ALA A 9 -5.58 11.38 -11.47
CA ALA A 9 -5.81 11.43 -10.04
C ALA A 9 -5.83 10.03 -9.39
N ILE A 10 -6.44 9.03 -10.03
CA ILE A 10 -6.39 7.63 -9.56
C ILE A 10 -4.95 7.13 -9.52
N VAL A 11 -4.19 7.32 -10.60
CA VAL A 11 -2.80 6.87 -10.68
C VAL A 11 -1.95 7.54 -9.61
N GLN A 12 -2.15 8.84 -9.38
CA GLN A 12 -1.43 9.56 -8.34
C GLN A 12 -1.77 9.03 -6.95
N ASN A 13 -3.04 8.80 -6.64
CA ASN A 13 -3.46 8.20 -5.36
C ASN A 13 -2.82 6.82 -5.13
N LEU A 14 -2.73 5.99 -6.17
CA LEU A 14 -2.08 4.68 -6.07
C LEU A 14 -0.57 4.82 -5.80
N LYS A 15 0.10 5.78 -6.45
CA LYS A 15 1.52 6.08 -6.19
C LYS A 15 1.73 6.57 -4.77
N ASP A 16 0.89 7.49 -4.29
CA ASP A 16 0.96 8.05 -2.94
C ASP A 16 0.69 6.97 -1.87
N ALA A 17 -0.15 5.97 -2.19
CA ALA A 17 -0.35 4.79 -1.36
C ALA A 17 0.82 3.79 -1.40
N GLY A 18 1.86 4.05 -2.20
CA GLY A 18 3.04 3.18 -2.35
C GLY A 18 2.79 1.95 -3.22
N CYS A 19 1.74 1.94 -4.06
CA CYS A 19 1.52 0.85 -5.01
C CYS A 19 2.66 0.83 -6.05
N SER A 20 3.18 -0.36 -6.34
CA SER A 20 4.18 -0.52 -7.40
C SER A 20 3.56 -0.30 -8.79
N ALA A 21 4.40 -0.03 -9.79
CA ALA A 21 3.96 0.13 -11.18
C ALA A 21 3.12 -1.07 -11.67
N GLY A 22 3.48 -2.30 -11.28
CA GLY A 22 2.73 -3.50 -11.64
C GLY A 22 1.35 -3.61 -10.96
N ILE A 23 1.20 -3.11 -9.72
CA ILE A 23 -0.11 -3.03 -9.07
C ILE A 23 -0.98 -1.97 -9.78
N ILE A 24 -0.39 -0.81 -10.11
CA ILE A 24 -1.08 0.27 -10.82
C ILE A 24 -1.57 -0.22 -12.20
N GLU A 25 -0.73 -0.91 -12.96
CA GLU A 25 -1.10 -1.48 -14.25
C GLU A 25 -2.27 -2.47 -14.15
N ASN A 26 -2.20 -3.40 -13.19
CA ASN A 26 -3.29 -4.36 -12.97
C ASN A 26 -4.58 -3.68 -12.50
N PHE A 27 -4.48 -2.67 -11.64
CA PHE A 27 -5.62 -1.87 -11.22
C PHE A 27 -6.29 -1.18 -12.41
N LEU A 28 -5.50 -0.51 -13.28
CA LEU A 28 -6.02 0.16 -14.46
C LEU A 28 -6.63 -0.81 -15.48
N ARG A 29 -6.07 -2.02 -15.62
CA ARG A 29 -6.69 -3.06 -16.45
C ARG A 29 -8.08 -3.46 -15.92
N TYR A 30 -8.20 -3.73 -14.63
CA TYR A 30 -9.50 -4.02 -14.02
C TYR A 30 -10.45 -2.81 -14.02
N PHE A 31 -9.89 -1.61 -14.03
CA PHE A 31 -10.62 -0.36 -14.21
C PHE A 31 -11.28 -0.30 -15.59
N ASP A 32 -10.49 -0.49 -16.65
CA ASP A 32 -10.95 -0.46 -18.04
C ASP A 32 -11.95 -1.61 -18.33
N GLU A 33 -11.82 -2.75 -17.64
CA GLU A 33 -12.73 -3.91 -17.71
C GLU A 33 -13.98 -3.79 -16.79
N ASN A 34 -14.18 -2.68 -16.07
CA ASN A 34 -15.26 -2.49 -15.07
C ASN A 34 -15.30 -3.54 -13.94
N GLN A 35 -14.17 -4.20 -13.64
CA GLN A 35 -14.04 -5.22 -12.60
C GLN A 35 -13.73 -4.60 -11.24
N LYS A 36 -14.74 -3.96 -10.63
CA LYS A 36 -14.59 -3.25 -9.34
C LYS A 36 -14.15 -4.16 -8.19
N GLU A 37 -14.64 -5.40 -8.14
CA GLU A 37 -14.27 -6.34 -7.08
C GLU A 37 -12.78 -6.65 -7.09
N LYS A 38 -12.18 -6.85 -8.27
CA LYS A 38 -10.74 -7.09 -8.40
C LYS A 38 -9.90 -5.86 -8.09
N GLN A 39 -10.41 -4.66 -8.39
CA GLN A 39 -9.76 -3.41 -7.96
C GLN A 39 -9.70 -3.33 -6.43
N LEU A 40 -10.81 -3.63 -5.74
CA LEU A 40 -10.87 -3.64 -4.28
C LEU A 40 -9.96 -4.72 -3.68
N GLU A 41 -9.96 -5.93 -4.27
CA GLU A 41 -9.09 -7.03 -3.84
C GLU A 41 -7.60 -6.63 -3.91
N LEU A 42 -7.16 -6.03 -5.01
CA LEU A 42 -5.78 -5.53 -5.13
C LEU A 42 -5.43 -4.51 -4.04
N LEU A 43 -6.34 -3.59 -3.74
CA LEU A 43 -6.12 -2.56 -2.71
C LEU A 43 -6.06 -3.18 -1.30
N GLU A 44 -6.92 -4.14 -0.97
CA GLU A 44 -6.89 -4.82 0.32
C GLU A 44 -5.61 -5.66 0.49
N ILE A 45 -5.15 -6.32 -0.56
CA ILE A 45 -3.87 -7.04 -0.54
C ILE A 45 -2.72 -6.06 -0.23
N HIS A 46 -2.65 -4.93 -0.93
CA HIS A 46 -1.62 -3.92 -0.70
C HIS A 46 -1.70 -3.33 0.72
N ARG A 47 -2.91 -3.01 1.20
CA ARG A 47 -3.15 -2.55 2.57
C ARG A 47 -2.62 -3.56 3.61
N ASN A 48 -2.88 -4.85 3.42
CA ASN A 48 -2.40 -5.90 4.33
C ASN A 48 -0.87 -6.04 4.31
N GLN A 49 -0.22 -5.81 3.17
CA GLN A 49 1.24 -5.79 3.06
C GLN A 49 1.84 -4.62 3.85
N LEU A 50 1.26 -3.42 3.73
CA LEU A 50 1.68 -2.24 4.50
C LEU A 50 1.56 -2.49 6.02
N LEU A 51 0.42 -3.02 6.47
CA LEU A 51 0.22 -3.36 7.88
C LEU A 51 1.23 -4.40 8.37
N THR A 52 1.52 -5.41 7.56
CA THR A 52 2.52 -6.44 7.89
C THR A 52 3.92 -5.83 8.04
N GLN A 53 4.27 -4.86 7.18
CA GLN A 53 5.53 -4.13 7.29
C GLN A 53 5.59 -3.30 8.57
N ILE A 54 4.53 -2.56 8.90
CA ILE A 54 4.44 -1.79 10.15
C ILE A 54 4.66 -2.69 11.36
N HIS A 55 3.91 -3.80 11.46
CA HIS A 55 4.06 -4.72 12.58
C HIS A 55 5.47 -5.32 12.69
N LYS A 56 6.17 -5.51 11.55
CA LYS A 56 7.56 -5.97 11.55
C LYS A 56 8.51 -4.90 12.08
N GLU A 57 8.35 -3.65 11.67
CA GLU A 57 9.20 -2.56 12.14
C GLU A 57 8.92 -2.23 13.61
N GLU A 58 7.67 -2.25 14.07
CA GLU A 58 7.29 -2.09 15.48
C GLU A 58 7.98 -3.13 16.38
N LYS A 59 8.05 -4.40 15.94
CA LYS A 59 8.76 -5.45 16.67
C LYS A 59 10.25 -5.16 16.79
N LYS A 60 10.89 -4.67 15.72
CA LYS A 60 12.32 -4.30 15.76
C LYS A 60 12.55 -3.13 16.73
N ILE A 61 11.70 -2.12 16.70
CA ILE A 61 11.76 -0.97 17.62
C ILE A 61 11.65 -1.45 19.06
N SER A 62 10.66 -2.31 19.35
CA SER A 62 10.46 -2.89 20.68
C SER A 62 11.72 -3.61 21.20
N CYS A 63 12.41 -4.37 20.34
CA CYS A 63 13.67 -5.03 20.69
C CYS A 63 14.79 -4.03 20.97
N LEU A 64 14.90 -2.96 20.18
CA LEU A 64 15.89 -1.90 20.38
C LEU A 64 15.62 -1.12 21.67
N ASP A 65 14.37 -0.77 21.95
CA ASP A 65 13.97 -0.07 23.18
C ASP A 65 14.30 -0.90 24.42
N TYR A 66 14.04 -2.21 24.36
CA TYR A 66 14.43 -3.11 25.44
C TYR A 66 15.95 -3.11 25.67
N LEU A 67 16.76 -3.19 24.61
CA LEU A 67 18.22 -3.15 24.72
C LEU A 67 18.71 -1.81 25.31
N ILE A 68 18.14 -0.69 24.85
CA ILE A 68 18.47 0.64 25.38
C ILE A 68 18.13 0.73 26.87
N TYR A 69 16.97 0.22 27.29
CA TYR A 69 16.58 0.18 28.69
C TYR A 69 17.58 -0.61 29.55
N GLN A 70 18.04 -1.78 29.07
CA GLN A 70 19.03 -2.59 29.78
C GLN A 70 20.38 -1.86 29.95
N ILE A 71 20.80 -1.07 28.97
CA ILE A 71 22.07 -0.32 29.02
C ILE A 71 21.98 0.90 29.95
N LYS A 72 20.81 1.55 30.01
CA LYS A 72 20.60 2.75 30.84
C LYS A 72 20.46 2.46 32.33
N LYS A 73 20.23 1.20 32.69
CA LYS A 73 20.11 0.73 34.08
C LYS A 73 21.49 0.48 34.67
#